data_AF-A0A1M5S9F0-F1
#
_entry.id   AF-A0A1M5S9F0-F1
#
_cell.length_a   1.000
_cell.length_b   1.000
_cell.length_c   1.000
_cell.angle_alpha   90.00
_cell.angle_beta   90.00
_cell.angle_gamma   90.00
#
_symmetry.space_group_name_H-M   'P 1'
#
loop_
_entity.id
_entity.type
_entity.pdbx_description
1 polymer ?
#
loop_
_entity_poly.entity_id
_entity_poly.type
_entity_poly.pdbx_seq_one_letter_code
_entity_poly.pdbx_strand_id
1 'polypeptide(L)' 'MLNLASTYLIVKDIEKSIIFYEALLEMEVSVQRFDRWEQLNFNGNCIALSNSKYDEKRIKLRNNKYCL' A
#
# COMPACT_ATOMS: atom_id res chain seq x y z
N MET A 1 -16.75 -8.55 16.12
CA MET A 1 -16.81 -7.08 16.28
C MET A 1 -16.36 -6.45 14.98
N LEU A 2 -17.02 -5.37 14.54
CA LEU A 2 -16.66 -4.63 13.34
C LEU A 2 -15.58 -3.60 13.71
N ASN A 3 -14.37 -3.71 13.14
CA ASN A 3 -13.29 -2.73 13.36
C ASN A 3 -13.25 -1.74 12.19
N LEU A 4 -13.56 -0.48 12.47
CA LEU A 4 -13.65 0.60 11.47
C LEU A 4 -12.42 1.51 11.46
N ALA A 5 -11.52 1.38 12.44
CA ALA A 5 -10.30 2.17 12.49
C ALA A 5 -9.28 1.66 11.46
N SER A 6 -8.88 2.55 10.56
CA SER A 6 -7.86 2.29 9.54
C SER A 6 -6.91 3.48 9.45
N THR A 7 -5.61 3.21 9.50
CA THR A 7 -4.57 4.22 9.29
C THR A 7 -3.90 3.96 7.96
N TYR A 8 -3.89 4.97 7.08
CA TYR A 8 -3.24 4.90 5.78
C TYR A 8 -1.94 5.70 5.79
N LEU A 9 -0.84 5.04 5.42
CA LEU A 9 0.48 5.61 5.30
C LEU A 9 0.86 5.69 3.83
N ILE A 10 1.09 6.90 3.33
CA ILE A 10 1.60 7.08 1.97
C ILE A 10 3.10 6.78 1.98
N VAL A 11 3.50 5.78 1.20
CA VAL A 11 4.89 5.31 1.12
C VAL A 11 5.46 5.49 -0.29
N LYS A 12 6.77 5.70 -0.37
CA LYS A 12 7.47 5.93 -1.66
C LYS A 12 7.89 4.64 -2.37
N ASP A 13 8.06 3.56 -1.60
CA ASP A 13 8.61 2.26 -1.98
C ASP A 13 7.92 1.21 -1.11
N ILE A 14 7.01 0.43 -1.70
CA ILE A 14 6.19 -0.53 -0.94
C ILE A 14 7.04 -1.65 -0.39
N GLU A 15 7.92 -2.25 -1.20
CA GLU A 15 8.73 -3.40 -0.78
C GLU A 15 9.58 -3.07 0.43
N LYS A 16 10.27 -1.92 0.43
CA LYS A 16 11.05 -1.49 1.60
C LYS A 16 10.18 -1.17 2.81
N SER A 17 8.99 -0.65 2.57
CA SER A 17 8.05 -0.32 3.66
C SER A 17 7.49 -1.59 4.29
N ILE A 18 7.17 -2.61 3.50
CA ILE A 18 6.77 -3.94 3.97
C ILE A 18 7.85 -4.49 4.89
N ILE A 19 9.09 -4.61 4.41
CA ILE A 19 10.22 -5.14 5.19
C ILE A 19 10.38 -4.39 6.52
N PHE A 20 10.27 -3.05 6.49
CA PHE A 20 10.37 -2.23 7.69
C PHE A 20 9.22 -2.47 8.68
N TYR A 21 7.97 -2.45 8.21
CA TYR A 21 6.80 -2.59 9.10
C TYR A 21 6.61 -4.01 9.59
N GLU A 22 6.97 -5.02 8.80
CA GLU A 22 6.96 -6.41 9.25
C GLU A 22 7.98 -6.64 10.36
N ALA A 23 9.19 -6.08 10.24
CA ALA A 23 10.20 -6.13 11.29
C ALA A 23 9.82 -5.31 12.53
N LEU A 24 9.20 -4.12 12.34
CA LEU A 24 8.82 -3.23 13.43
C LEU A 24 7.64 -3.78 14.26
N LEU A 25 6.66 -4.38 13.59
CA LEU A 25 5.43 -4.86 14.20
C LEU A 25 5.45 -6.36 14.47
N GLU A 26 6.54 -7.04 14.10
CA GLU A 26 6.74 -8.49 14.23
C GLU A 26 5.57 -9.29 13.63
N MET A 27 5.07 -8.88 12.46
CA MET A 27 3.94 -9.51 11.78
C MET A 27 4.04 -9.38 10.26
N GLU A 28 3.47 -10.34 9.54
CA GLU A 28 3.43 -10.31 8.08
C GLU A 28 2.27 -9.45 7.55
N VAL A 29 2.43 -8.94 6.32
CA VAL A 29 1.34 -8.29 5.59
C VAL A 29 0.19 -9.28 5.34
N SER A 30 -1.01 -8.88 5.75
CA SER A 30 -2.22 -9.70 5.65
C SER A 30 -2.87 -9.68 4.26
N VAL A 31 -2.72 -8.58 3.52
CA VAL A 31 -3.28 -8.42 2.17
C VAL A 31 -2.31 -7.63 1.30
N GLN A 32 -2.02 -8.18 0.14
CA GLN A 32 -1.21 -7.53 -0.89
C GLN A 32 -2.04 -7.22 -2.13
N ARG A 33 -1.96 -5.99 -2.68
CA ARG A 33 -2.74 -5.53 -3.84
C ARG A 33 -1.87 -4.70 -4.76
N PHE A 34 -1.05 -5.40 -5.55
CA PHE A 34 -0.07 -4.80 -6.44
C PHE A 34 0.92 -3.91 -5.66
N ASP A 35 1.90 -3.31 -6.35
CA ASP A 35 2.73 -2.22 -5.78
C ASP A 35 1.91 -0.92 -5.54
N ARG A 36 0.66 -1.03 -5.10
CA ARG A 36 -0.30 0.07 -4.92
C ARG A 36 -0.79 0.16 -3.48
N TRP A 37 -1.11 -0.97 -2.85
CA TRP A 37 -1.74 -0.99 -1.54
C TRP A 37 -1.51 -2.30 -0.81
N GLU A 38 -1.11 -2.22 0.45
CA GLU A 38 -0.76 -3.36 1.30
C GLU A 38 -1.33 -3.15 2.71
N GLN A 39 -1.76 -4.19 3.40
CA GLN A 39 -2.39 -4.07 4.73
C GLN A 39 -1.79 -5.02 5.76
N LEU A 40 -1.50 -4.50 6.95
CA LEU A 40 -1.28 -5.27 8.17
C LEU A 40 -2.54 -5.23 9.05
N ASN A 41 -2.85 -6.36 9.69
CA ASN A 41 -3.91 -6.45 10.69
C ASN A 41 -3.30 -6.34 12.10
N PHE A 42 -3.29 -5.13 12.64
CA PHE A 42 -2.68 -4.81 13.93
C PHE A 42 -3.75 -4.78 15.03
N ASN A 43 -3.81 -5.84 15.84
CA ASN A 43 -4.80 -6.01 16.91
C ASN A 43 -6.25 -5.79 16.44
N GLY A 44 -6.58 -6.28 15.24
CA GLY A 44 -7.89 -6.11 14.62
C GLY A 44 -8.08 -4.79 13.86
N ASN A 45 -7.12 -3.87 13.91
CA ASN A 45 -7.17 -2.60 13.17
C ASN A 45 -6.37 -2.71 11.88
N CYS A 46 -6.73 -1.89 10.88
CA CYS A 46 -6.03 -1.83 9.61
C CYS A 46 -4.91 -0.79 9.65
N ILE A 47 -3.68 -1.23 9.34
CA ILE A 47 -2.59 -0.33 8.93
C ILE A 47 -2.33 -0.60 7.46
N ALA A 48 -2.61 0.39 6.62
CA ALA A 48 -2.47 0.30 5.17
C ALA A 48 -1.27 1.10 4.68
N LEU A 49 -0.42 0.49 3.86
CA LEU A 49 0.65 1.15 3.12
C LEU A 49 0.13 1.43 1.70
N SER A 50 0.20 2.69 1.26
CA SER A 50 -0.33 3.11 -0.05
C SER A 50 0.73 3.80 -0.89
N ASN A 51 0.86 3.39 -2.15
CA ASN A 51 1.83 3.93 -3.11
C ASN A 51 1.12 4.68 -4.24
N SER A 52 1.05 6.01 -4.14
CA SER A 52 0.42 6.86 -5.16
C SER A 52 1.13 6.79 -6.53
N LYS A 53 2.44 6.50 -6.56
CA LYS A 53 3.21 6.45 -7.80
C LYS A 53 2.71 5.37 -8.75
N TYR A 54 2.10 4.31 -8.23
CA TYR A 54 1.49 3.28 -9.04
C TYR A 54 0.43 3.86 -9.99
N ASP A 55 -0.49 4.65 -9.44
CA ASP A 55 -1.57 5.29 -10.19
C ASP A 55 -1.03 6.39 -11.11
N GLU A 56 -0.08 7.20 -10.63
CA GLU A 56 0.57 8.24 -11.44
C GLU A 56 1.24 7.67 -12.71
N LYS A 57 1.95 6.55 -12.59
CA LYS A 57 2.58 5.87 -13.73
C LYS A 57 1.53 5.41 -14.75
N ARG A 58 0.44 4.81 -14.28
CA ARG A 58 -0.65 4.34 -15.15
C ARG A 58 -1.35 5.48 -15.88
N ILE A 59 -1.61 6.60 -15.19
CA ILE A 59 -2.20 7.78 -15.80
C ILE A 59 -1.29 8.35 -16.89
N LYS A 60 0.01 8.49 -16.63
CA LYS A 60 0.99 8.95 -17.62
C LYS A 60 1.06 8.02 -18.85
N LEU A 61 1.11 6.71 -18.63
CA LEU A 61 1.11 5.72 -19.71
C LEU A 61 -0.18 5.79 -20.56
N ARG A 62 -1.33 5.98 -19.92
CA ARG A 62 -2.61 6.15 -20.61
C ARG A 62 -2.59 7.42 -21.48
N ASN A 63 -2.13 8.55 -20.94
CA ASN A 63 -2.10 9.81 -21.70
C ASN A 63 -1.15 9.76 -22.89
N ASN A 64 0.00 9.06 -22.76
CA ASN A 64 0.92 8.88 -23.88
C ASN A 64 0.39 7.96 -24.99
N LYS A 65 -0.58 7.08 -24.70
CA LYS A 65 -1.19 6.17 -25.69
C LYS A 65 -2.15 6.85 -26.67
N TYR A 66 -2.59 8.09 -26.40
CA TYR A 66 -3.50 8.84 -27.27
C TYR A 66 -2.81 9.97 -28.05
N CYS A 67 -1.48 10.07 -27.98
CA CYS A 67 -0.68 11.07 -28.72
C CYS A 67 0.09 10.48 -29.92
N LEU A 68 -0.35 9.33 -30.46
CA LEU A 68 0.16 8.71 -31.69
C LEU A 68 -0.97 8.59 -32.71
#